data_AF-A0A2P2MB26-F1
#
_entry.id   AF-A0A2P2MB26-F1
#
_cell.length_a   1.000
_cell.length_b   1.000
_cell.length_c   1.000
_cell.angle_alpha   90.00
_cell.angle_beta   90.00
_cell.angle_gamma   90.00
#
_symmetry.space_group_name_H-M   'P 1'
#
loop_
_entity.id
_entity.type
_entity.pdbx_description
1 polymer ?
#
loop_
_entity_poly.entity_id
_entity_poly.type
_entity_poly.pdbx_seq_one_letter_code
_entity_poly.pdbx_strand_id
1 'polypeptide(L)'
;MKWSFTCQDVRYAAQLLKAMAAFYLTVLLFLPSQAANDSDLEPVAYEFFTQAYILYEEEVSDSRAQVTAIHLIIGTLQRMHVFGVENRDTLTYKATGYSAKLLKKPDQCRAAYGCAHLFWVDDQDNMKDGERVLICLKRALRIANAAQQMANAARGCAGSVTLFVEILNKYLYFFEKGNPQITGAAIQGLIELITTEMQSDSSTSDPAADAFFASTMRYIQFQKQKGGAIGERYEPIKL
;
A
#
# COMPACT_ATOMS: atom_id res chain seq x y z
N MET A 1 18.57 40.14 29.64
CA MET A 1 18.81 38.71 29.33
C MET A 1 18.53 38.52 27.84
N LYS A 2 19.56 38.48 26.99
CA LYS A 2 19.40 38.15 25.56
C LYS A 2 19.59 36.63 25.44
N TRP A 3 18.52 35.91 25.14
CA TRP A 3 18.60 34.50 24.81
C TRP A 3 19.24 34.38 23.41
N SER A 4 20.51 33.95 23.36
CA SER A 4 21.16 33.61 22.10
C SER A 4 20.75 32.18 21.72
N PHE A 5 19.68 32.06 20.93
CA PHE A 5 19.34 30.79 20.29
C PHE A 5 20.38 30.48 19.22
N THR A 6 21.05 29.35 19.35
CA THR A 6 22.01 28.92 18.33
C THR A 6 21.26 28.35 17.12
N CYS A 7 21.89 28.36 15.94
CA CYS A 7 21.34 27.71 14.73
C CYS A 7 21.02 26.22 14.98
N GLN A 8 21.67 25.59 15.96
CA GLN A 8 21.43 24.23 16.41
C GLN A 8 20.10 24.09 17.16
N ASP A 9 19.75 25.04 18.02
CA ASP A 9 18.49 25.04 18.80
C ASP A 9 17.27 25.23 17.90
N VAL A 10 17.37 26.08 16.88
CA VAL A 10 16.31 26.27 15.88
C VAL A 10 16.10 25.01 15.03
N ARG A 11 17.18 24.30 14.68
CA ARG A 11 17.12 23.01 13.96
C ARG A 11 16.50 21.92 14.83
N TYR A 12 16.83 21.87 16.11
CA TYR A 12 16.29 20.89 17.05
C TYR A 12 14.79 21.16 17.33
N ALA A 13 14.40 22.42 17.51
CA ALA A 13 13.00 22.81 17.64
C ALA A 13 12.19 22.51 16.37
N ALA A 14 12.75 22.74 15.18
CA ALA A 14 12.11 22.37 13.92
C ALA A 14 12.00 20.84 13.73
N GLN A 15 12.99 20.06 14.19
CA GLN A 15 12.93 18.60 14.20
C GLN A 15 11.87 18.09 15.20
N LEU A 16 11.77 18.71 16.38
CA LEU A 16 10.75 18.40 17.38
C LEU A 16 9.34 18.75 16.88
N LEU A 17 9.14 19.90 16.24
CA LEU A 17 7.86 20.28 15.62
C LEU A 17 7.45 19.29 14.50
N LYS A 18 8.39 18.86 13.66
CA LYS A 18 8.14 17.86 12.59
C LYS A 18 7.83 16.47 13.16
N ALA A 19 8.55 16.06 14.19
CA ALA A 19 8.28 14.81 14.91
C ALA A 19 6.92 14.87 15.62
N MET A 20 6.57 16.04 16.16
CA MET A 20 5.25 16.30 16.75
C MET A 20 4.15 16.25 15.69
N ALA A 21 4.29 16.83 14.50
CA ALA A 21 3.24 16.78 13.47
C ALA A 21 2.90 15.34 13.03
N ALA A 22 3.90 14.48 12.82
CA ALA A 22 3.69 13.07 12.49
C ALA A 22 3.08 12.28 13.67
N PHE A 23 3.48 12.60 14.90
CA PHE A 23 2.89 12.05 16.13
C PHE A 23 1.44 12.52 16.33
N TYR A 24 1.15 13.79 16.07
CA TYR A 24 -0.20 14.38 16.10
C TYR A 24 -1.10 13.72 15.08
N LEU A 25 -0.64 13.45 13.84
CA LEU A 25 -1.45 12.78 12.83
C LEU A 25 -1.83 11.34 13.27
N THR A 26 -0.93 10.66 13.99
CA THR A 26 -1.19 9.32 14.53
C THR A 26 -2.17 9.36 15.71
N VAL A 27 -2.01 10.34 16.61
CA VAL A 27 -2.85 10.52 17.82
C VAL A 27 -4.23 11.11 17.48
N LEU A 28 -4.32 12.00 16.50
CA LEU A 28 -5.52 12.77 16.14
C LEU A 28 -6.46 12.01 15.20
N LEU A 29 -5.98 11.03 14.42
CA LEU A 29 -6.82 10.20 13.57
C LEU A 29 -7.26 8.91 14.24
N PHE A 30 -6.34 8.17 14.85
CA PHE A 30 -6.58 6.75 15.06
C PHE A 30 -7.59 6.48 16.17
N LEU A 31 -7.38 7.04 17.36
CA LEU A 31 -8.27 6.80 18.49
C LEU A 31 -9.63 7.49 18.35
N PRO A 32 -9.73 8.78 18.01
CA PRO A 32 -11.03 9.46 17.98
C PRO A 32 -11.87 9.09 16.75
N SER A 33 -11.25 8.80 15.59
CA SER A 33 -12.03 8.34 14.42
C SER A 33 -12.59 6.93 14.63
N GLN A 34 -11.84 6.03 15.27
CA GLN A 34 -12.36 4.70 15.60
C GLN A 34 -13.45 4.79 16.68
N ALA A 35 -13.30 5.64 17.69
CA ALA A 35 -14.35 5.86 18.68
C ALA A 35 -15.63 6.45 18.04
N ALA A 36 -15.50 7.39 17.12
CA ALA A 36 -16.63 7.94 16.37
C ALA A 36 -17.26 6.89 15.45
N ASN A 37 -16.45 6.02 14.84
CA ASN A 37 -16.91 4.90 14.03
C ASN A 37 -17.73 3.90 14.84
N ASP A 38 -17.27 3.53 16.03
CA ASP A 38 -17.96 2.59 16.91
C ASP A 38 -19.21 3.20 17.58
N SER A 39 -19.34 4.53 17.53
CA SER A 39 -20.50 5.28 18.02
C SER A 39 -21.45 5.71 16.90
N ASP A 40 -21.22 5.25 15.66
CA ASP A 40 -22.00 5.59 14.46
C ASP A 40 -22.09 7.12 14.16
N LEU A 41 -21.07 7.88 14.55
CA LEU A 41 -21.01 9.33 14.36
C LEU A 41 -20.29 9.70 13.05
N GLU A 42 -20.93 9.43 11.91
CA GLU A 42 -20.35 9.67 10.57
C GLU A 42 -19.79 11.09 10.37
N PRO A 43 -20.52 12.19 10.71
CA PRO A 43 -20.02 13.54 10.45
C PRO A 43 -18.76 13.86 11.25
N VAL A 44 -18.66 13.32 12.47
CA VAL A 44 -17.50 13.51 13.35
C VAL A 44 -16.29 12.74 12.81
N ALA A 45 -16.50 11.48 12.42
CA ALA A 45 -15.47 10.70 11.76
C ALA A 45 -14.97 11.38 10.47
N TYR A 46 -15.88 11.94 9.66
CA TYR A 46 -15.54 12.60 8.42
C TYR A 46 -14.71 13.88 8.64
N GLU A 47 -15.05 14.65 9.67
CA GLU A 47 -14.28 15.83 10.07
C GLU A 47 -12.85 15.45 10.45
N PHE A 48 -12.65 14.37 11.23
CA PHE A 48 -11.30 13.91 11.56
C PHE A 48 -10.47 13.53 10.33
N PHE A 49 -11.07 12.86 9.33
CA PHE A 49 -10.37 12.57 8.08
C PHE A 49 -10.09 13.84 7.26
N THR A 50 -10.99 14.81 7.27
CA THR A 50 -10.77 16.09 6.57
C THR A 50 -9.60 16.85 7.19
N GLN A 51 -9.58 16.98 8.52
CA GLN A 51 -8.48 17.60 9.25
C GLN A 51 -7.16 16.85 9.04
N ALA A 52 -7.20 15.53 8.99
CA ALA A 52 -6.03 14.72 8.68
C ALA A 52 -5.44 14.98 7.29
N TYR A 53 -6.29 15.12 6.28
CA TYR A 53 -5.84 15.45 4.94
C TYR A 53 -5.25 16.86 4.87
N ILE A 54 -5.86 17.85 5.54
CA ILE A 54 -5.32 19.20 5.65
C ILE A 54 -3.94 19.15 6.31
N LEU A 55 -3.80 18.45 7.44
CA LEU A 55 -2.52 18.30 8.14
C LEU A 55 -1.47 17.61 7.27
N TYR A 56 -1.86 16.58 6.52
CA TYR A 56 -0.99 15.91 5.55
C TYR A 56 -0.47 16.88 4.47
N GLU A 57 -1.32 17.77 3.97
CA GLU A 57 -0.97 18.73 2.90
C GLU A 57 -0.12 19.89 3.40
N GLU A 58 -0.47 20.46 4.55
CA GLU A 58 0.10 21.72 5.03
C GLU A 58 1.37 21.50 5.86
N GLU A 59 1.41 20.44 6.69
CA GLU A 59 2.46 20.27 7.70
C GLU A 59 3.44 19.12 7.39
N VAL A 60 3.00 18.08 6.66
CA VAL A 60 3.84 16.89 6.39
C VAL A 60 4.67 17.07 5.12
N SER A 61 5.83 17.71 5.28
CA SER A 61 6.79 17.97 4.19
C SER A 61 7.90 16.92 4.02
N ASP A 62 8.21 16.14 5.06
CA ASP A 62 9.26 15.10 4.99
C ASP A 62 8.75 13.86 4.24
N SER A 63 9.50 13.42 3.23
CA SER A 63 9.08 12.30 2.37
C SER A 63 8.84 10.99 3.15
N ARG A 64 9.58 10.70 4.22
CA ARG A 64 9.35 9.48 5.02
C ARG A 64 8.11 9.64 5.90
N ALA A 65 7.92 10.83 6.49
CA ALA A 65 6.72 11.15 7.23
C ALA A 65 5.46 11.08 6.36
N GLN A 66 5.52 11.55 5.10
CA GLN A 66 4.42 11.42 4.14
C GLN A 66 4.05 9.95 3.89
N VAL A 67 5.04 9.08 3.72
CA VAL A 67 4.83 7.65 3.54
C VAL A 67 4.13 7.05 4.76
N THR A 68 4.60 7.34 5.98
CA THR A 68 3.96 6.84 7.20
C THR A 68 2.53 7.36 7.32
N ALA A 69 2.33 8.67 7.11
CA ALA A 69 1.02 9.30 7.22
C ALA A 69 0.01 8.71 6.23
N ILE A 70 0.38 8.51 4.96
CA ILE A 70 -0.56 7.97 3.98
C ILE A 70 -0.91 6.50 4.27
N HIS A 71 0.04 5.69 4.74
CA HIS A 71 -0.25 4.31 5.14
C HIS A 71 -1.17 4.26 6.37
N LEU A 72 -1.00 5.19 7.32
CA LEU A 72 -1.91 5.32 8.47
C LEU A 72 -3.32 5.73 8.03
N ILE A 73 -3.45 6.70 7.12
CA ILE A 73 -4.75 7.12 6.57
C ILE A 73 -5.43 5.95 5.85
N ILE A 74 -4.73 5.27 4.94
CA ILE A 74 -5.27 4.12 4.21
C ILE A 74 -5.69 3.01 5.19
N GLY A 75 -4.82 2.64 6.12
CA GLY A 75 -5.10 1.58 7.09
C GLY A 75 -6.24 1.92 8.04
N THR A 76 -6.40 3.19 8.42
CA THR A 76 -7.51 3.64 9.26
C THR A 76 -8.81 3.62 8.46
N LEU A 77 -8.81 4.22 7.27
CA LEU A 77 -9.98 4.30 6.39
C LEU A 77 -10.52 2.91 6.00
N GLN A 78 -9.63 1.92 5.84
CA GLN A 78 -10.02 0.53 5.57
C GLN A 78 -10.94 -0.04 6.67
N ARG A 79 -10.75 0.35 7.93
CA ARG A 79 -11.53 -0.16 9.07
C ARG A 79 -12.79 0.66 9.37
N MET A 80 -12.99 1.78 8.69
CA MET A 80 -14.15 2.63 8.91
C MET A 80 -15.36 2.05 8.17
N HIS A 81 -16.40 1.73 8.94
CA HIS A 81 -17.68 1.23 8.42
C HIS A 81 -18.82 2.25 8.53
N VAL A 82 -18.61 3.33 9.28
CA VAL A 82 -19.61 4.39 9.52
C VAL A 82 -19.91 5.26 8.29
N PHE A 83 -19.03 5.25 7.28
CA PHE A 83 -19.19 6.15 6.12
C PHE A 83 -20.17 5.63 5.09
N GLY A 84 -21.10 6.49 4.66
CA GLY A 84 -21.90 6.29 3.47
C GLY A 84 -21.05 6.27 2.20
N VAL A 85 -21.62 5.73 1.11
CA VAL A 85 -20.92 5.48 -0.17
C VAL A 85 -20.23 6.73 -0.70
N GLU A 86 -20.90 7.89 -0.70
CA GLU A 86 -20.36 9.14 -1.26
C GLU A 86 -19.17 9.68 -0.46
N ASN A 87 -19.29 9.72 0.87
CA ASN A 87 -18.22 10.16 1.75
C ASN A 87 -17.03 9.20 1.67
N ARG A 88 -17.29 7.89 1.67
CA ARG A 88 -16.25 6.87 1.57
C ARG A 88 -15.51 6.95 0.24
N ASP A 89 -16.21 7.15 -0.88
CA ASP A 89 -15.60 7.33 -2.20
C ASP A 89 -14.74 8.59 -2.25
N THR A 90 -15.22 9.70 -1.68
CA THR A 90 -14.47 10.96 -1.60
C THR A 90 -13.15 10.79 -0.85
N LEU A 91 -13.19 10.17 0.34
CA LEU A 91 -11.99 9.92 1.15
C LEU A 91 -11.03 8.95 0.43
N THR A 92 -11.56 7.90 -0.21
CA THR A 92 -10.76 6.94 -0.97
C THR A 92 -10.04 7.57 -2.15
N TYR A 93 -10.74 8.45 -2.88
CA TYR A 93 -10.18 9.15 -4.02
C TYR A 93 -9.03 10.06 -3.58
N LYS A 94 -9.20 10.80 -2.47
CA LYS A 94 -8.13 11.60 -1.86
C LYS A 94 -6.93 10.73 -1.47
N ALA A 95 -7.12 9.64 -0.73
CA ALA A 95 -6.03 8.73 -0.35
C ALA A 95 -5.25 8.20 -1.57
N THR A 96 -5.97 7.77 -2.62
CA THR A 96 -5.38 7.26 -3.87
C THR A 96 -4.68 8.36 -4.68
N GLY A 97 -5.15 9.60 -4.55
CA GLY A 97 -4.50 10.78 -5.09
C GLY A 97 -3.17 11.09 -4.38
N TYR A 98 -3.10 10.96 -3.06
CA TYR A 98 -1.85 11.21 -2.32
C TYR A 98 -0.83 10.09 -2.47
N SER A 99 -1.26 8.82 -2.57
CA SER A 99 -0.34 7.71 -2.86
C SER A 99 0.41 7.91 -4.18
N ALA A 100 -0.22 8.59 -5.14
CA ALA A 100 0.38 9.02 -6.41
C ALA A 100 1.53 10.01 -6.27
N LYS A 101 1.45 10.88 -5.25
CA LYS A 101 2.28 12.07 -5.09
C LYS A 101 3.53 11.81 -4.25
N LEU A 102 3.68 10.61 -3.69
CA LEU A 102 4.88 10.23 -2.95
C LEU A 102 6.13 10.37 -3.82
N LEU A 103 7.26 10.72 -3.22
CA LEU A 103 8.47 11.05 -3.99
C LEU A 103 9.11 9.82 -4.65
N LYS A 104 9.23 8.71 -3.92
CA LYS A 104 9.96 7.52 -4.38
C LYS A 104 9.02 6.49 -4.98
N LYS A 105 9.41 5.88 -6.10
CA LYS A 105 8.61 4.84 -6.76
C LYS A 105 8.29 3.62 -5.89
N PRO A 106 9.22 3.06 -5.09
CA PRO A 106 8.88 1.97 -4.18
C PRO A 106 7.75 2.37 -3.21
N ASP A 107 7.82 3.58 -2.67
CA ASP A 107 6.79 4.06 -1.73
C ASP A 107 5.45 4.32 -2.42
N GLN A 108 5.46 4.90 -3.64
CA GLN A 108 4.27 5.02 -4.48
C GLN A 108 3.64 3.65 -4.77
N CYS A 109 4.46 2.64 -5.08
CA CYS A 109 4.01 1.28 -5.38
C CYS A 109 3.28 0.68 -4.18
N ARG A 110 3.90 0.75 -2.99
CA ARG A 110 3.35 0.22 -1.74
C ARG A 110 2.05 0.87 -1.33
N ALA A 111 2.00 2.20 -1.42
CA ALA A 111 0.77 2.93 -1.17
C ALA A 111 -0.32 2.63 -2.23
N ALA A 112 0.05 2.45 -3.50
CA ALA A 112 -0.90 2.16 -4.57
C ALA A 112 -1.59 0.80 -4.42
N TYR A 113 -0.86 -0.29 -4.13
CA TYR A 113 -1.51 -1.57 -3.82
C TYR A 113 -2.20 -1.54 -2.45
N GLY A 114 -1.73 -0.70 -1.51
CA GLY A 114 -2.40 -0.47 -0.22
C GLY A 114 -3.81 0.08 -0.40
N CYS A 115 -3.98 1.06 -1.31
CA CYS A 115 -5.29 1.61 -1.69
C CYS A 115 -6.24 0.55 -2.26
N ALA A 116 -5.76 -0.58 -2.79
CA ALA A 116 -6.64 -1.63 -3.30
C ALA A 116 -7.58 -2.18 -2.21
N HIS A 117 -7.11 -2.25 -0.95
CA HIS A 117 -7.93 -2.69 0.18
C HIS A 117 -9.07 -1.70 0.53
N LEU A 118 -9.02 -0.46 0.05
CA LEU A 118 -10.11 0.50 0.26
C LEU A 118 -11.34 0.20 -0.59
N PHE A 119 -11.19 -0.59 -1.66
CA PHE A 119 -12.23 -0.98 -2.61
C PHE A 119 -12.74 -2.41 -2.40
N TRP A 120 -12.26 -3.08 -1.35
CA TRP A 120 -12.63 -4.46 -1.07
C TRP A 120 -12.59 -4.72 0.43
N VAL A 121 -13.77 -4.66 1.04
CA VAL A 121 -13.97 -4.94 2.46
C VAL A 121 -14.68 -6.30 2.59
N ASP A 122 -14.06 -7.24 3.29
CA ASP A 122 -14.52 -8.65 3.32
C ASP A 122 -15.95 -8.80 3.85
N ASP A 123 -16.30 -8.02 4.88
CA ASP A 123 -17.57 -8.13 5.61
C ASP A 123 -18.68 -7.20 5.07
N GLN A 124 -18.45 -6.52 3.94
CA GLN A 124 -19.39 -5.57 3.35
C GLN A 124 -19.49 -5.79 1.83
N ASP A 125 -20.50 -6.54 1.40
CA ASP A 125 -20.68 -6.91 -0.02
C ASP A 125 -20.93 -5.70 -0.93
N ASN A 126 -21.56 -4.65 -0.41
CA ASN A 126 -21.73 -3.36 -1.11
C ASN A 126 -20.41 -2.59 -1.30
N MET A 127 -19.30 -3.05 -0.71
CA MET A 127 -17.98 -2.44 -0.79
C MET A 127 -16.93 -3.35 -1.44
N LYS A 128 -17.35 -4.22 -2.35
CA LYS A 128 -16.47 -5.11 -3.15
C LYS A 128 -16.46 -4.69 -4.62
N ASP A 129 -15.63 -3.70 -4.93
CA ASP A 129 -15.37 -3.25 -6.31
C ASP A 129 -14.08 -3.89 -6.84
N GLY A 130 -14.24 -5.06 -7.47
CA GLY A 130 -13.12 -5.82 -8.01
C GLY A 130 -12.36 -5.13 -9.14
N GLU A 131 -13.03 -4.25 -9.89
CA GLU A 131 -12.41 -3.52 -11.01
C GLU A 131 -11.48 -2.43 -10.49
N ARG A 132 -11.92 -1.64 -9.50
CA ARG A 132 -11.07 -0.64 -8.84
C ARG A 132 -9.89 -1.28 -8.12
N VAL A 133 -10.07 -2.46 -7.50
CA VAL A 133 -8.95 -3.27 -6.96
C VAL A 133 -7.91 -3.55 -8.05
N LEU A 134 -8.35 -4.09 -9.19
CA LEU A 134 -7.44 -4.42 -10.28
C LEU A 134 -6.74 -3.19 -10.87
N ILE A 135 -7.42 -2.03 -10.94
CA ILE A 135 -6.83 -0.77 -11.38
C ILE A 135 -5.67 -0.36 -10.45
N CYS A 136 -5.85 -0.45 -9.13
CA CYS A 136 -4.80 -0.18 -8.14
C CYS A 136 -3.61 -1.13 -8.29
N LEU A 137 -3.86 -2.43 -8.44
CA LEU A 137 -2.82 -3.43 -8.61
C LEU A 137 -2.04 -3.27 -9.92
N LYS A 138 -2.72 -3.04 -11.05
CA LYS A 138 -2.09 -2.73 -12.35
C LYS A 138 -1.28 -1.44 -12.29
N ARG A 139 -1.72 -0.46 -11.51
CA ARG A 139 -0.97 0.78 -11.27
C ARG A 139 0.30 0.50 -10.47
N ALA A 140 0.21 -0.27 -9.38
CA ALA A 140 1.38 -0.68 -8.59
C ALA A 140 2.40 -1.43 -9.47
N LEU A 141 1.94 -2.36 -10.31
CA LEU A 141 2.79 -3.09 -11.25
C LEU A 141 3.49 -2.18 -12.26
N ARG A 142 2.81 -1.17 -12.82
CA ARG A 142 3.43 -0.16 -13.69
C ARG A 142 4.51 0.65 -12.96
N ILE A 143 4.28 1.00 -11.69
CA ILE A 143 5.25 1.75 -10.87
C ILE A 143 6.46 0.85 -10.55
N ALA A 144 6.25 -0.42 -10.20
CA ALA A 144 7.31 -1.39 -9.95
C ALA A 144 8.20 -1.59 -11.19
N ASN A 145 7.60 -1.78 -12.36
CA ASN A 145 8.35 -1.85 -13.63
C ASN A 145 9.19 -0.59 -13.88
N ALA A 146 8.62 0.59 -13.66
CA ALA A 146 9.37 1.83 -13.82
C ALA A 146 10.49 1.99 -12.78
N ALA A 147 10.32 1.45 -11.57
CA ALA A 147 11.37 1.43 -10.55
C ALA A 147 12.52 0.48 -10.93
N GLN A 148 12.17 -0.71 -11.43
CA GLN A 148 13.11 -1.71 -11.92
C GLN A 148 13.95 -1.17 -13.07
N GLN A 149 13.33 -0.55 -14.08
CA GLN A 149 14.03 0.06 -15.21
C GLN A 149 15.00 1.17 -14.79
N MET A 150 14.61 2.00 -13.83
CA MET A 150 15.48 3.06 -13.30
C MET A 150 16.69 2.48 -12.55
N ALA A 151 16.48 1.42 -11.78
CA ALA A 151 17.57 0.74 -11.10
C ALA A 151 18.55 0.11 -12.11
N ASN A 152 18.03 -0.67 -13.07
CA ASN A 152 18.86 -1.30 -14.11
C ASN A 152 19.67 -0.28 -14.93
N ALA A 153 19.16 0.94 -15.14
CA ALA A 153 19.87 2.03 -15.81
C ALA A 153 20.96 2.69 -14.93
N ALA A 154 20.80 2.67 -13.61
CA ALA A 154 21.80 3.14 -12.66
C ALA A 154 22.87 2.05 -12.48
N ARG A 155 23.94 2.12 -13.30
CA ARG A 155 25.05 1.15 -13.31
C ARG A 155 25.48 0.78 -11.88
N GLY A 156 25.33 -0.49 -11.51
CA GLY A 156 25.76 -1.03 -10.21
C GLY A 156 24.66 -1.23 -9.17
N CYS A 157 23.39 -0.93 -9.48
CA CYS A 157 22.25 -1.23 -8.61
C CYS A 157 21.19 -2.00 -9.42
N ALA A 158 21.16 -3.32 -9.33
CA ALA A 158 20.00 -4.02 -9.84
C ALA A 158 18.75 -3.64 -9.03
N GLY A 159 17.63 -3.46 -9.71
CA GLY A 159 16.36 -3.30 -9.02
C GLY A 159 16.02 -4.59 -8.28
N SER A 160 15.66 -4.47 -7.00
CA SER A 160 15.19 -5.63 -6.23
C SER A 160 13.79 -6.02 -6.72
N VAL A 161 13.62 -7.28 -7.11
CA VAL A 161 12.33 -7.85 -7.55
C VAL A 161 11.29 -7.87 -6.43
N THR A 162 11.68 -7.52 -5.20
CA THR A 162 10.83 -7.47 -3.99
C THR A 162 9.46 -6.83 -4.24
N LEU A 163 9.39 -5.70 -4.97
CA LEU A 163 8.10 -5.05 -5.24
C LEU A 163 7.15 -5.93 -6.07
N PHE A 164 7.67 -6.70 -7.02
CA PHE A 164 6.85 -7.62 -7.80
C PHE A 164 6.34 -8.77 -6.93
N VAL A 165 7.16 -9.29 -6.02
CA VAL A 165 6.76 -10.34 -5.08
C VAL A 165 5.70 -9.81 -4.08
N GLU A 166 5.85 -8.57 -3.60
CA GLU A 166 4.83 -7.90 -2.76
C GLU A 166 3.50 -7.77 -3.51
N ILE A 167 3.53 -7.33 -4.78
CA ILE A 167 2.33 -7.23 -5.63
C ILE A 167 1.72 -8.61 -5.85
N LEU A 168 2.51 -9.65 -6.13
CA LEU A 168 2.03 -11.02 -6.31
C LEU A 168 1.24 -11.49 -5.08
N ASN A 169 1.75 -11.25 -3.89
CA ASN A 169 1.05 -11.58 -2.65
C ASN A 169 -0.28 -10.81 -2.51
N LYS A 170 -0.37 -9.58 -3.03
CA LYS A 170 -1.65 -8.85 -3.09
C LYS A 170 -2.62 -9.43 -4.12
N TYR A 171 -2.14 -9.85 -5.28
CA TYR A 171 -2.97 -10.60 -6.24
C TYR A 171 -3.53 -11.88 -5.61
N LEU A 172 -2.68 -12.68 -4.95
CA LEU A 172 -3.09 -13.90 -4.26
C LEU A 172 -4.15 -13.63 -3.19
N TYR A 173 -3.99 -12.58 -2.37
CA TYR A 173 -4.97 -12.19 -1.37
C TYR A 173 -6.36 -11.94 -2.01
N PHE A 174 -6.45 -11.08 -3.02
CA PHE A 174 -7.75 -10.77 -3.65
C PHE A 174 -8.31 -11.94 -4.46
N PHE A 175 -7.45 -12.79 -5.02
CA PHE A 175 -7.85 -14.03 -5.67
C PHE A 175 -8.56 -14.99 -4.71
N GLU A 176 -8.00 -15.16 -3.50
CA GLU A 176 -8.58 -15.99 -2.45
C GLU A 176 -9.88 -15.43 -1.90
N LYS A 177 -9.97 -14.10 -1.78
CA LYS A 177 -11.21 -13.41 -1.43
C LYS A 177 -12.29 -13.48 -2.51
N GLY A 178 -11.98 -14.08 -3.67
CA GLY A 178 -12.95 -14.35 -4.72
C GLY A 178 -13.22 -13.16 -5.62
N ASN A 179 -12.28 -12.21 -5.74
CA ASN A 179 -12.39 -11.13 -6.71
C ASN A 179 -12.28 -11.69 -8.14
N PRO A 180 -13.35 -11.65 -8.96
CA PRO A 180 -13.37 -12.27 -10.29
C PRO A 180 -12.44 -11.57 -11.30
N GLN A 181 -12.05 -10.32 -11.02
CA GLN A 181 -11.12 -9.57 -11.86
C GLN A 181 -9.67 -10.07 -11.73
N ILE A 182 -9.38 -10.82 -10.66
CA ILE A 182 -8.08 -11.44 -10.44
C ILE A 182 -8.15 -12.87 -10.96
N THR A 183 -7.39 -13.18 -12.00
CA THR A 183 -7.43 -14.50 -12.64
C THR A 183 -6.14 -15.27 -12.41
N GLY A 184 -6.22 -16.61 -12.46
CA GLY A 184 -5.03 -17.47 -12.41
C GLY A 184 -4.02 -17.14 -13.51
N ALA A 185 -4.48 -16.71 -14.69
CA ALA A 185 -3.61 -16.26 -15.79
C ALA A 185 -2.85 -14.97 -15.44
N ALA A 186 -3.46 -14.02 -14.74
CA ALA A 186 -2.78 -12.81 -14.30
C ALA A 186 -1.70 -13.12 -13.23
N ILE A 187 -2.00 -14.06 -12.32
CA ILE A 187 -1.03 -14.56 -11.33
C ILE A 187 0.13 -15.27 -12.03
N GLN A 188 -0.17 -16.15 -12.99
CA GLN A 188 0.83 -16.86 -13.79
C GLN A 188 1.79 -15.89 -14.49
N GLY A 189 1.24 -14.90 -15.21
CA GLY A 189 2.07 -13.91 -15.90
C GLY A 189 2.96 -13.09 -14.96
N LEU A 190 2.52 -12.86 -13.73
CA LEU A 190 3.35 -12.18 -12.72
C LEU A 190 4.46 -13.08 -12.16
N ILE A 191 4.20 -14.38 -11.97
CA ILE A 191 5.22 -15.37 -11.58
C ILE A 191 6.30 -15.47 -12.67
N GLU A 192 5.90 -15.53 -13.94
CA GLU A 192 6.81 -15.59 -15.09
C GLU A 192 7.66 -14.31 -15.21
N LEU A 193 7.05 -13.14 -14.98
CA LEU A 193 7.76 -11.87 -14.93
C LEU A 193 8.82 -11.86 -13.82
N ILE A 194 8.45 -12.24 -12.59
CA ILE A 194 9.38 -12.29 -11.46
C ILE A 194 10.54 -13.25 -11.75
N THR A 195 10.23 -14.44 -12.26
CA THR A 195 11.23 -15.46 -12.58
C THR A 195 12.22 -14.95 -13.62
N THR A 196 11.74 -14.25 -14.64
CA THR A 196 12.58 -13.68 -15.71
C THR A 196 13.49 -12.58 -15.16
N GLU A 197 12.95 -11.68 -14.34
CA GLU A 197 13.74 -10.60 -13.73
C GLU A 197 14.82 -11.14 -12.78
N MET A 198 14.52 -12.19 -12.01
CA MET A 198 15.48 -12.87 -11.13
C MET A 198 16.60 -13.61 -11.88
N GLN A 199 16.32 -14.09 -13.09
CA GLN A 199 17.30 -14.78 -13.93
C GLN A 199 18.11 -13.81 -14.81
N SER A 200 17.77 -12.52 -14.83
CA SER A 200 18.46 -11.56 -15.67
C SER A 200 19.92 -11.35 -15.21
N ASP A 201 20.87 -11.41 -16.14
CA ASP A 201 22.31 -11.24 -15.86
C ASP A 201 22.67 -9.86 -15.28
N SER A 202 21.75 -8.89 -15.41
CA SER A 202 21.86 -7.55 -14.82
C SER A 202 21.45 -7.49 -13.35
N SER A 203 20.89 -8.58 -12.79
CA SER A 203 20.42 -8.63 -11.41
C SER A 203 21.53 -9.01 -10.43
N THR A 204 21.71 -8.21 -9.38
CA THR A 204 22.48 -8.63 -8.20
C THR A 204 21.55 -9.47 -7.35
N SER A 205 21.93 -10.73 -7.06
CA SER A 205 21.12 -11.62 -6.22
C SER A 205 20.80 -10.95 -4.89
N ASP A 206 19.52 -10.85 -4.55
CA ASP A 206 19.03 -10.34 -3.28
C ASP A 206 18.47 -11.53 -2.48
N PRO A 207 19.24 -12.12 -1.54
CA PRO A 207 18.83 -13.32 -0.84
C PRO A 207 17.49 -13.17 -0.10
N ALA A 208 17.14 -11.95 0.32
CA ALA A 208 15.87 -11.69 0.98
C ALA A 208 14.71 -11.76 -0.02
N ALA A 209 14.88 -11.19 -1.22
CA ALA A 209 13.89 -11.28 -2.29
C ALA A 209 13.71 -12.73 -2.77
N ASP A 210 14.83 -13.47 -2.92
CA ASP A 210 14.82 -14.89 -3.31
C ASP A 210 14.05 -15.74 -2.28
N ALA A 211 14.34 -15.56 -1.00
CA ALA A 211 13.66 -16.25 0.08
C ALA A 211 12.16 -15.90 0.14
N PHE A 212 11.81 -14.64 -0.11
CA PHE A 212 10.43 -14.19 -0.11
C PHE A 212 9.64 -14.78 -1.29
N PHE A 213 10.23 -14.79 -2.49
CA PHE A 213 9.62 -15.42 -3.65
C PHE A 213 9.48 -16.94 -3.47
N ALA A 214 10.52 -17.62 -2.99
CA ALA A 214 10.46 -19.06 -2.70
C ALA A 214 9.37 -19.41 -1.68
N SER A 215 9.21 -18.58 -0.64
CA SER A 215 8.13 -18.75 0.34
C SER A 215 6.75 -18.56 -0.28
N THR A 216 6.60 -17.58 -1.18
CA THR A 216 5.37 -17.35 -1.94
C THR A 216 5.06 -18.53 -2.86
N MET A 217 6.05 -19.09 -3.56
CA MET A 217 5.87 -20.27 -4.42
C MET A 217 5.45 -21.52 -3.62
N ARG A 218 6.06 -21.76 -2.45
CA ARG A 218 5.63 -22.84 -1.54
C ARG A 218 4.18 -22.65 -1.08
N TYR A 219 3.77 -21.42 -0.81
CA TYR A 219 2.38 -21.12 -0.46
C TYR A 219 1.41 -21.49 -1.59
N ILE A 220 1.72 -21.11 -2.84
CA ILE A 220 0.90 -21.46 -4.00
C ILE A 220 0.83 -22.98 -4.19
N GLN A 221 1.95 -23.70 -4.03
CA GLN A 221 1.99 -25.18 -4.06
C GLN A 221 1.10 -25.78 -2.98
N PHE A 222 1.18 -25.26 -1.76
CA PHE A 222 0.35 -25.71 -0.65
C PHE A 222 -1.14 -25.52 -0.93
N GLN A 223 -1.54 -24.35 -1.45
CA GLN A 223 -2.95 -24.10 -1.80
C GLN A 223 -3.47 -25.03 -2.88
N LYS A 224 -2.65 -25.40 -3.87
CA LYS A 224 -3.01 -26.42 -4.87
C LYS A 224 -3.26 -27.79 -4.25
N GLN A 225 -2.39 -28.22 -3.34
CA GLN A 225 -2.48 -29.55 -2.70
C GLN A 225 -3.62 -29.66 -1.70
N LYS A 226 -4.09 -28.53 -1.17
CA LYS A 226 -5.19 -28.47 -0.19
C LYS A 226 -6.51 -29.06 -0.71
N GLY A 227 -6.69 -29.12 -2.04
CA GLY A 227 -7.90 -29.64 -2.67
C GLY A 227 -9.15 -28.77 -2.46
N GLY A 228 -10.29 -29.27 -2.92
CA GLY A 228 -11.58 -28.56 -2.87
C GLY A 228 -11.60 -27.28 -3.73
N ALA A 229 -12.59 -26.42 -3.50
CA ALA A 229 -12.82 -25.22 -4.31
C ALA A 229 -11.63 -24.24 -4.34
N ILE A 230 -10.76 -24.25 -3.31
CA ILE A 230 -9.54 -23.43 -3.29
C ILE A 230 -8.48 -24.08 -4.17
N GLY A 231 -8.24 -25.39 -4.06
CA GLY A 231 -7.27 -26.09 -4.91
C GLY A 231 -7.60 -25.97 -6.41
N GLU A 232 -8.88 -26.13 -6.76
CA GLU A 232 -9.39 -25.99 -8.14
C GLU A 232 -9.10 -24.59 -8.73
N ARG A 233 -9.26 -23.53 -7.92
CA ARG A 233 -8.95 -22.15 -8.36
C ARG A 233 -7.47 -21.99 -8.73
N TYR A 234 -6.59 -22.67 -8.01
CA TYR A 234 -5.15 -22.59 -8.21
C TYR A 234 -4.63 -23.50 -9.33
N GLU A 235 -5.42 -24.47 -9.78
CA GLU A 235 -5.07 -25.44 -10.82
C GLU A 235 -4.49 -24.82 -12.11
N PRO A 236 -5.03 -23.71 -12.64
CA PRO A 236 -4.51 -23.08 -13.88
C PRO A 236 -3.10 -22.47 -13.75
N ILE A 237 -2.61 -22.21 -12.54
CA ILE A 237 -1.30 -21.61 -12.30
C ILE A 237 -0.25 -22.71 -12.50
N LYS A 238 0.68 -22.57 -13.46
CA LYS A 238 1.74 -23.55 -13.71
C LYS A 238 2.97 -23.18 -12.89
N LEU A 239 3.45 -24.13 -12.09
CA LEU A 239 4.61 -23.97 -11.21
C LEU A 239 5.80 -24.75 -11.75
#